data_AF-A0A2E5EHM1-F1
#
_entry.id   AF-A0A2E5EHM1-F1
#
_cell.length_a   1.000
_cell.length_b   1.000
_cell.length_c   1.000
_cell.angle_alpha   90.00
_cell.angle_beta   90.00
_cell.angle_gamma   90.00
#
_symmetry.space_group_name_H-M   'P 1'
#
loop_
_entity.id
_entity.type
_entity.pdbx_description
1 polymer ?
#
loop_
_entity_poly.entity_id
_entity_poly.type
_entity_poly.pdbx_seq_one_letter_code
_entity_poly.pdbx_strand_id
1 'polypeptide(L)'
;MNEAEYRELLEIRRQRELTPAELHQLEQWLAAHQEHAEEWEEEDTLSKLIGGLPDAEISSNFTSQVWQKIELDAREREAPRPTWLGFLRGQWLRIPRLAWAVATLLLLVALVQKHEQPENNSEVAEALVPVSELVQVPTVEMLQDFDAINAMAHALTEPDMELLAVLEGLTK
;
A
#
# COMPACT_ATOMS: atom_id res chain seq x y z
N MET A 1 -19.96 -39.59 7.19
CA MET A 1 -19.49 -38.21 7.30
C MET A 1 -19.46 -37.60 5.91
N ASN A 2 -19.91 -36.36 5.76
CA ASN A 2 -19.93 -35.63 4.49
C ASN A 2 -18.77 -34.62 4.44
N GLU A 3 -18.45 -34.07 3.27
CA GLU A 3 -17.36 -33.08 3.10
C GLU A 3 -17.57 -31.82 3.96
N ALA A 4 -18.81 -31.39 4.16
CA ALA A 4 -19.12 -30.25 5.04
C ALA A 4 -18.78 -30.52 6.51
N GLU A 5 -19.04 -31.74 7.00
CA GLU A 5 -18.70 -32.16 8.37
C GLU A 5 -17.19 -32.29 8.54
N TYR A 6 -16.47 -32.72 7.50
CA TYR A 6 -15.00 -32.70 7.49
C TYR A 6 -14.45 -31.27 7.66
N ARG A 7 -14.97 -30.30 6.89
CA ARG A 7 -14.55 -28.89 7.01
C ARG A 7 -14.84 -28.32 8.40
N GLU A 8 -15.99 -28.66 8.99
CA GLU A 8 -16.32 -28.26 10.35
C GLU A 8 -15.33 -28.84 11.37
N LEU A 9 -14.91 -30.10 11.21
CA LEU A 9 -13.89 -30.71 12.07
C LEU A 9 -12.52 -30.01 11.92
N LEU A 10 -12.15 -29.55 10.71
CA LEU A 10 -10.94 -28.74 10.51
C LEU A 10 -11.04 -27.38 11.21
N GLU A 11 -12.19 -26.71 11.14
CA GLU A 11 -12.40 -25.44 11.86
C GLU A 11 -12.33 -25.62 13.37
N ILE A 12 -12.95 -26.69 13.89
CA ILE A 12 -12.89 -27.06 15.30
C ILE A 12 -11.43 -27.28 15.72
N ARG A 13 -10.67 -28.04 14.93
CA ARG A 13 -9.25 -28.31 15.19
C ARG A 13 -8.42 -27.03 15.35
N ARG A 14 -8.66 -26.02 14.51
CA ARG A 14 -7.93 -24.75 14.55
C ARG A 14 -8.21 -23.95 15.82
N GLN A 15 -9.38 -24.14 16.44
CA GLN A 15 -9.77 -23.46 17.67
C GLN A 15 -9.39 -24.25 18.92
N ARG A 16 -9.50 -25.58 18.87
CA ARG A 16 -9.26 -26.49 19.99
C ARG A 16 -8.81 -27.86 19.50
N GLU A 17 -8.22 -28.64 20.41
CA GLU A 17 -7.97 -30.06 20.13
C GLU A 17 -9.29 -30.82 19.89
N LEU A 18 -9.25 -31.72 18.89
CA LEU A 18 -10.36 -32.63 18.57
C LEU A 18 -10.50 -33.69 19.67
N THR A 19 -11.74 -34.02 20.00
CA THR A 19 -12.01 -35.10 20.96
C THR A 19 -11.69 -36.47 20.34
N PRO A 20 -11.43 -37.51 21.14
CA PRO A 20 -11.14 -38.85 20.62
C PRO A 20 -12.25 -39.43 19.74
N ALA A 21 -13.51 -39.06 20.00
CA ALA A 21 -14.66 -39.51 19.20
C ALA A 21 -14.69 -38.85 17.82
N GLU A 22 -14.41 -37.54 17.76
CA GLU A 22 -14.32 -36.77 16.51
C GLU A 22 -13.14 -37.24 15.66
N LEU A 23 -11.98 -37.47 16.29
CA LEU A 23 -10.78 -37.98 15.63
C LEU A 23 -11.02 -39.36 15.02
N HIS A 24 -11.73 -40.24 15.72
CA HIS A 24 -12.06 -41.56 15.17
C HIS A 24 -13.01 -41.48 13.96
N GLN A 25 -13.99 -40.57 14.00
CA GLN A 25 -14.88 -40.34 12.84
C GLN A 25 -14.12 -39.78 11.64
N LEU A 26 -13.16 -38.89 11.90
CA LEU A 26 -12.29 -38.32 10.90
C LEU A 26 -11.38 -39.39 10.24
N GLU A 27 -10.71 -40.22 11.04
CA GLU A 27 -9.86 -41.30 10.53
C GLU A 27 -10.65 -42.28 9.66
N GLN A 28 -11.86 -42.65 10.08
CA GLN A 28 -12.75 -43.51 9.29
C GLN A 28 -13.11 -42.89 7.94
N TRP A 29 -13.31 -41.57 7.90
CA TRP A 29 -13.66 -40.88 6.67
C TRP A 29 -12.46 -40.68 5.75
N LEU A 30 -11.29 -40.33 6.29
CA LEU A 30 -10.03 -40.21 5.55
C LEU A 30 -9.57 -41.55 4.96
N ALA A 31 -9.87 -42.67 5.62
CA ALA A 31 -9.64 -44.00 5.05
C ALA A 31 -10.44 -44.25 3.76
N ALA A 32 -11.56 -43.55 3.56
CA ALA A 32 -12.39 -43.63 2.36
C ALA A 32 -12.10 -42.52 1.34
N HIS A 33 -11.50 -41.39 1.75
CA HIS A 33 -11.21 -40.21 0.91
C HIS A 33 -9.74 -39.83 1.05
N GLN A 34 -8.89 -40.59 0.38
CA GLN A 34 -7.43 -40.44 0.46
C GLN A 34 -6.94 -39.09 -0.11
N GLU A 35 -7.74 -38.44 -0.96
CA GLU A 35 -7.50 -37.11 -1.49
C GLU A 35 -7.40 -36.02 -0.40
N HIS A 36 -8.02 -36.22 0.77
CA HIS A 36 -7.97 -35.29 1.90
C HIS A 36 -6.95 -35.68 2.97
N ALA A 37 -6.26 -36.82 2.80
CA ALA A 37 -5.28 -37.30 3.78
C ALA A 37 -4.05 -36.38 3.87
N GLU A 38 -3.58 -35.85 2.73
CA GLU A 38 -2.45 -34.92 2.66
C GLU A 38 -2.79 -33.59 3.35
N GLU A 39 -3.93 -32.99 3.02
CA GLU A 39 -4.43 -31.75 3.66
C GLU A 39 -4.56 -31.92 5.18
N TRP A 40 -5.08 -33.06 5.64
CA TRP A 40 -5.19 -33.35 7.06
C TRP A 40 -3.83 -33.46 7.77
N GLU A 41 -2.84 -34.11 7.14
CA GLU A 41 -1.49 -34.28 7.67
C GLU A 41 -0.75 -32.94 7.78
N GLU A 42 -0.92 -32.06 6.79
CA GLU A 42 -0.39 -30.69 6.81
C GLU A 42 -0.97 -29.90 7.99
N GLU A 43 -2.29 -29.89 8.14
CA GLU A 43 -2.97 -29.22 9.26
C GLU A 43 -2.55 -29.82 10.62
N ASP A 44 -2.25 -31.12 10.70
CA ASP A 44 -1.82 -31.80 11.93
C ASP A 44 -0.43 -31.40 12.34
N THR A 45 0.46 -31.40 11.36
CA THR A 45 1.84 -30.98 11.53
C THR A 45 1.88 -29.51 11.93
N LEU A 46 1.12 -28.65 11.26
CA LEU A 46 1.01 -27.23 11.60
C LEU A 46 0.51 -27.02 13.02
N SER A 47 -0.57 -27.70 13.41
CA SER A 47 -1.14 -27.59 14.75
C SER A 47 -0.15 -28.01 15.84
N LYS A 48 0.59 -29.10 15.62
CA LYS A 48 1.63 -29.58 16.55
C LYS A 48 2.80 -28.61 16.65
N LEU A 49 3.22 -28.02 15.51
CA LEU A 49 4.27 -27.01 15.49
C LEU A 49 3.84 -25.77 16.27
N ILE A 50 2.61 -25.29 16.06
CA ILE A 50 2.03 -24.14 16.77
C ILE A 50 1.94 -24.41 18.27
N GLY A 51 1.40 -25.57 18.67
CA GLY A 51 1.29 -25.96 20.06
C GLY A 51 2.64 -26.16 20.77
N GLY A 52 3.72 -26.34 20.00
CA GLY A 52 5.09 -26.43 20.51
C GLY A 52 5.80 -25.08 20.70
N LEU A 53 5.20 -23.95 20.27
CA LEU A 53 5.80 -22.65 20.53
C LEU A 53 5.80 -22.34 22.03
N PRO A 54 6.85 -21.69 22.54
CA PRO A 54 6.86 -21.22 23.91
C PRO A 54 5.75 -20.19 24.10
N ASP A 55 5.06 -20.26 25.24
CA ASP A 55 4.14 -19.21 25.64
C ASP A 55 4.87 -17.86 25.66
N ALA A 56 4.32 -16.89 24.94
CA ALA A 56 4.88 -15.55 24.90
C ALA A 56 4.61 -14.84 26.23
N GLU A 57 5.66 -14.40 26.91
CA GLU A 57 5.51 -13.51 28.06
C GLU A 57 4.89 -12.19 27.57
N ILE A 58 3.66 -11.92 28.00
CA ILE A 58 3.00 -10.65 27.72
C ILE A 58 3.74 -9.57 28.53
N SER A 59 4.19 -8.52 27.84
CA SER A 59 4.85 -7.40 28.52
C SER A 59 3.90 -6.75 29.54
N SER A 60 4.42 -6.38 30.72
CA SER A 60 3.59 -5.79 31.79
C SER A 60 2.94 -4.47 31.39
N ASN A 61 3.43 -3.83 30.34
CA ASN A 61 2.94 -2.56 29.80
C ASN A 61 2.19 -2.73 28.46
N PHE A 62 1.87 -3.96 28.06
CA PHE A 62 1.15 -4.25 26.81
C PHE A 62 -0.10 -3.39 26.64
N THR A 63 -0.99 -3.39 27.65
CA THR A 63 -2.24 -2.62 27.60
C THR A 63 -1.99 -1.12 27.46
N SER A 64 -0.98 -0.56 28.13
CA SER A 64 -0.64 0.86 27.97
C SER A 64 -0.12 1.19 26.58
N GLN A 65 0.69 0.30 25.97
CA GLN A 65 1.18 0.49 24.60
C GLN A 65 0.04 0.41 23.58
N VAL A 66 -0.89 -0.52 23.77
CA VAL A 66 -2.08 -0.66 22.92
C VAL A 66 -2.95 0.59 22.99
N TRP A 67 -3.26 1.08 24.19
CA TRP A 67 -4.03 2.31 24.35
C TRP A 67 -3.36 3.52 23.72
N GLN A 68 -2.04 3.64 23.90
CA GLN A 68 -1.27 4.74 23.31
C GLN A 68 -1.33 4.70 21.77
N LYS A 69 -1.26 3.50 21.17
CA LYS A 69 -1.34 3.35 19.71
C LYS A 69 -2.73 3.65 19.17
N ILE A 70 -3.78 3.19 19.84
CA ILE A 70 -5.18 3.51 19.47
C ILE A 70 -5.42 5.02 19.52
N GLU A 71 -4.95 5.67 20.59
CA GLU A 71 -5.08 7.13 20.76
C GLU A 71 -4.30 7.90 19.69
N LEU A 72 -3.11 7.43 19.31
CA LEU A 72 -2.32 8.03 18.23
C LEU A 72 -3.06 7.91 16.89
N ASP A 73 -3.55 6.72 16.55
CA ASP A 73 -4.29 6.47 15.30
C ASP A 73 -5.58 7.31 15.24
N ALA A 74 -6.27 7.49 16.37
CA ALA A 74 -7.45 8.36 16.46
C ALA A 74 -7.09 9.83 16.17
N ARG A 75 -5.97 10.32 16.73
CA ARG A 75 -5.49 11.68 16.49
C ARG A 75 -5.02 11.90 15.06
N GLU A 76 -4.39 10.91 14.43
CA GLU A 76 -3.98 11.00 13.02
C GLU A 76 -5.18 11.07 12.07
N ARG A 77 -6.29 10.41 12.40
CA ARG A 77 -7.55 10.50 11.65
C ARG A 77 -8.23 11.86 11.80
N GLU A 78 -8.10 12.49 12.96
CA GLU A 78 -8.67 13.81 13.24
C GLU A 78 -7.75 14.97 12.83
N ALA A 79 -6.47 14.70 12.62
CA ALA A 79 -5.51 15.72 12.22
C ALA A 79 -5.94 16.32 10.88
N PRO A 80 -6.10 17.66 10.79
CA PRO A 80 -6.44 18.30 9.54
C PRO A 80 -5.30 18.03 8.55
N ARG A 81 -5.61 17.29 7.48
CA ARG A 81 -4.66 17.02 6.41
C ARG A 81 -4.07 18.35 5.93
N PRO A 82 -2.74 18.47 5.82
CA PRO A 82 -2.12 19.68 5.31
C PRO A 82 -2.63 19.90 3.89
N THR A 83 -3.55 20.84 3.73
CA THR A 83 -4.06 21.18 2.42
C THR A 83 -2.91 21.75 1.61
N TRP A 84 -2.70 21.22 0.41
CA TRP A 84 -1.70 21.72 -0.54
C TRP A 84 -1.83 23.24 -0.75
N LEU A 85 -3.07 23.76 -0.66
CA LEU A 85 -3.37 25.19 -0.62
C LEU A 85 -2.74 25.94 0.57
N GLY A 86 -2.74 25.37 1.78
CA GLY A 86 -2.11 25.97 2.95
C GLY A 86 -0.59 26.09 2.82
N PHE A 87 0.03 25.07 2.23
CA PHE A 87 1.46 25.05 1.93
C PHE A 87 1.83 26.07 0.84
N LEU A 88 1.09 26.09 -0.28
CA LEU A 88 1.27 27.07 -1.36
C LEU A 88 1.09 28.50 -0.87
N ARG A 89 0.04 28.77 -0.08
CA ARG A 89 -0.27 30.11 0.43
C ARG A 89 0.79 30.60 1.42
N GLY A 90 1.31 29.72 2.28
CA GLY A 90 2.40 30.05 3.21
C GLY A 90 3.75 30.31 2.52
N GLN A 91 4.03 29.57 1.44
CA GLN A 91 5.29 29.69 0.69
C GLN A 91 5.26 30.90 -0.27
N TRP A 92 4.15 31.17 -0.97
CA TRP A 92 4.03 32.27 -1.92
C TRP A 92 4.19 33.66 -1.29
N LEU A 93 3.74 33.87 -0.04
CA LEU A 93 3.93 35.15 0.65
C LEU A 93 5.40 35.45 0.98
N ARG A 94 6.30 34.46 0.90
CA ARG A 94 7.72 34.62 1.25
C ARG A 94 8.66 34.82 0.05
N ILE A 95 8.19 34.74 -1.19
CA ILE A 95 9.02 34.87 -2.40
C ILE A 95 8.83 36.20 -3.19
N PRO A 96 8.32 37.34 -2.65
CA PRO A 96 8.15 38.52 -3.48
C PRO A 96 9.47 39.20 -3.87
N ARG A 97 10.62 38.86 -3.27
CA ARG A 97 11.91 39.48 -3.65
C ARG A 97 12.71 38.65 -4.64
N LEU A 98 12.71 37.32 -4.47
CA LEU A 98 13.44 36.42 -5.37
C LEU A 98 12.77 36.32 -6.73
N ALA A 99 11.43 36.26 -6.77
CA ALA A 99 10.67 36.19 -8.02
C ALA A 99 10.89 37.43 -8.90
N TRP A 100 10.98 38.63 -8.29
CA TRP A 100 11.25 39.86 -9.04
C TRP A 100 12.69 39.94 -9.53
N ALA A 101 13.66 39.42 -8.76
CA ALA A 101 15.05 39.33 -9.22
C ALA A 101 15.19 38.37 -10.42
N VAL A 102 14.52 37.21 -10.38
CA VAL A 102 14.51 36.26 -11.50
C VAL A 102 13.76 36.84 -12.70
N ALA A 103 12.63 37.50 -12.50
CA ALA A 103 11.87 38.13 -13.57
C ALA A 103 12.64 39.26 -14.27
N THR A 104 13.36 40.09 -13.50
CA THR A 104 14.20 41.16 -14.07
C THR A 104 15.42 40.60 -14.79
N LEU A 105 16.03 39.52 -14.27
CA LEU A 105 17.11 38.81 -14.94
C LEU A 105 16.66 38.18 -16.26
N LEU A 106 15.50 37.50 -16.27
CA LEU A 106 14.92 36.92 -17.49
C LEU A 106 14.53 38.00 -18.50
N LEU A 107 14.01 39.14 -18.05
CA LEU A 107 13.70 40.27 -18.90
C LEU A 107 14.97 40.86 -19.54
N LEU A 108 16.05 40.99 -18.77
CA LEU A 108 17.35 41.43 -19.27
C LEU A 108 17.94 40.46 -20.29
N VAL A 109 17.90 39.15 -20.00
CA VAL A 109 18.34 38.10 -20.92
C VAL A 109 17.50 38.10 -22.20
N ALA A 110 16.18 38.25 -22.09
CA ALA A 110 15.29 38.33 -23.25
C ALA A 110 15.56 39.59 -24.10
N LEU A 111 15.87 40.74 -23.48
CA LEU A 111 16.26 41.94 -24.21
C LEU A 111 17.57 41.78 -24.95
N VAL A 112 18.56 41.11 -24.34
CA VAL A 112 19.86 40.83 -24.97
C VAL A 112 19.69 39.86 -26.15
N GLN A 113 18.94 38.78 -25.98
CA GLN A 113 18.66 37.83 -27.07
C GLN A 113 17.88 38.45 -28.22
N LYS A 114 16.99 39.41 -27.94
CA LYS A 114 16.26 40.13 -29.00
C LYS A 114 17.17 41.11 -29.77
N HIS A 115 18.26 41.56 -29.15
CA HIS A 115 19.25 42.43 -29.77
C HIS A 115 20.31 41.65 -30.56
N GLU A 116 20.45 40.35 -30.30
CA GLU A 116 21.36 39.42 -30.97
C GLU A 116 20.60 38.43 -31.88
N GLN A 117 19.61 38.87 -32.66
CA GLN A 117 19.11 38.05 -33.77
C GLN A 117 19.96 38.27 -35.02
N PRO A 118 20.97 37.42 -35.33
CA PRO A 118 21.19 37.02 -36.70
C PRO A 118 20.02 36.12 -37.12
N GLU A 119 19.47 36.40 -38.28
CA GLU A 119 18.58 35.50 -38.98
C GLU A 119 19.28 34.14 -39.13
N ASN A 120 18.86 33.13 -38.38
CA ASN A 120 19.05 31.74 -38.80
C ASN A 120 18.08 30.81 -38.10
N ASN A 121 17.50 29.96 -38.94
CA ASN A 121 16.38 29.10 -38.66
C ASN A 121 16.80 27.82 -37.93
N SER A 122 15.81 27.23 -37.27
CA SER A 122 15.54 25.78 -37.21
C SER A 122 16.63 24.86 -36.66
N GLU A 123 16.65 24.65 -35.34
CA GLU A 123 16.98 23.31 -34.78
C GLU A 123 16.56 23.19 -33.31
N VAL A 124 15.25 23.04 -33.05
CA VAL A 124 14.78 22.53 -31.75
C VAL A 124 13.59 21.59 -32.00
N ALA A 125 13.88 20.47 -32.67
CA ALA A 125 12.90 19.41 -32.93
C ALA A 125 13.40 18.04 -32.44
N GLU A 126 14.31 18.00 -31.46
CA GLU A 126 14.92 16.76 -30.99
C GLU A 126 15.11 16.74 -29.46
N ALA A 127 14.02 16.95 -28.72
CA ALA A 127 14.01 16.70 -27.26
C ALA A 127 12.67 16.14 -26.78
N LEU A 128 11.95 15.43 -27.66
CA LEU A 128 10.77 14.67 -27.31
C LEU A 128 10.95 13.26 -27.86
N VAL A 129 10.71 12.26 -27.00
CA VAL A 129 10.71 10.79 -27.19
C VAL A 129 11.91 10.09 -26.50
N PRO A 130 11.70 9.07 -25.64
CA PRO A 130 10.49 8.74 -24.87
C PRO A 130 10.76 8.33 -23.40
N VAL A 131 9.80 8.65 -22.53
CA VAL A 131 9.65 8.11 -21.17
C VAL A 131 9.09 6.67 -21.25
N SER A 132 9.91 5.71 -21.70
CA SER A 132 9.48 4.31 -21.86
C SER A 132 10.38 3.29 -21.15
N GLU A 133 11.31 3.73 -20.31
CA GLU A 133 12.29 2.86 -19.64
C GLU A 133 12.22 2.95 -18.10
N LEU A 134 11.01 3.09 -17.55
CA LEU A 134 10.79 3.17 -16.09
C LEU A 134 9.86 2.08 -15.52
N VAL A 135 9.44 1.09 -16.31
CA VAL A 135 8.75 -0.08 -15.75
C VAL A 135 9.78 -1.09 -15.28
N GLN A 136 10.45 -0.75 -14.17
CA GLN A 136 11.18 -1.73 -13.38
C GLN A 136 10.17 -2.55 -12.58
N VAL A 137 10.19 -3.86 -12.76
CA VAL A 137 9.42 -4.82 -11.95
C VAL A 137 9.95 -4.74 -10.51
N PRO A 138 9.09 -4.53 -9.50
CA PRO A 138 9.53 -4.35 -8.13
C PRO A 138 10.20 -5.62 -7.59
N THR A 139 11.37 -5.45 -6.97
CA THR A 139 12.13 -6.49 -6.29
C THR A 139 11.42 -6.93 -5.00
N VAL A 140 11.65 -8.17 -4.56
CA VAL A 140 11.03 -8.79 -3.36
C VAL A 140 11.24 -7.97 -2.08
N GLU A 141 12.33 -7.21 -1.98
CA GLU A 141 12.59 -6.28 -0.86
C GLU A 141 11.60 -5.11 -0.83
N MET A 142 11.09 -4.64 -1.98
CA MET A 142 10.05 -3.59 -2.04
C MET A 142 8.68 -4.12 -1.60
N LEU A 143 8.46 -5.44 -1.66
CA LEU A 143 7.24 -6.09 -1.16
C LEU A 143 7.27 -6.33 0.35
N GLN A 144 8.43 -6.22 1.00
CA GLN A 144 8.55 -6.29 2.47
C GLN A 144 8.29 -4.95 3.15
N ASP A 145 8.25 -3.86 2.38
CA ASP A 145 7.92 -2.54 2.88
C ASP A 145 6.40 -2.40 2.98
N PHE A 146 5.83 -3.00 4.02
CA PHE A 146 4.39 -2.97 4.29
C PHE A 146 3.88 -1.55 4.48
N ASP A 147 4.73 -0.60 4.90
CA ASP A 147 4.39 0.82 4.99
C ASP A 147 4.21 1.44 3.59
N ALA A 148 5.07 1.08 2.62
CA ALA A 148 4.91 1.49 1.22
C ALA A 148 3.63 0.90 0.60
N ILE A 149 3.32 -0.38 0.87
CA ILE A 149 2.08 -1.03 0.39
C ILE A 149 0.85 -0.34 1.00
N ASN A 150 0.87 -0.02 2.29
CA ASN A 150 -0.25 0.62 2.96
C ASN A 150 -0.44 2.08 2.51
N ALA A 151 0.65 2.81 2.25
CA ALA A 151 0.61 4.15 1.68
C ALA A 151 0.05 4.15 0.24
N MET A 152 0.43 3.16 -0.57
CA MET A 152 -0.13 2.99 -1.93
C MET A 152 -1.61 2.62 -1.90
N ALA A 153 -2.02 1.71 -1.00
CA ALA A 153 -3.44 1.35 -0.84
C ALA A 153 -4.30 2.56 -0.49
N HIS A 154 -3.78 3.47 0.35
CA HIS A 154 -4.45 4.73 0.67
C HIS A 154 -4.48 5.70 -0.53
N ALA A 155 -3.42 5.77 -1.33
CA ALA A 155 -3.37 6.60 -2.53
C ALA A 155 -4.34 6.12 -3.64
N LEU A 156 -4.59 4.81 -3.74
CA LEU A 156 -5.56 4.20 -4.65
C LEU A 156 -7.02 4.36 -4.20
N THR A 157 -7.24 4.78 -2.95
CA THR A 157 -8.59 4.90 -2.37
C THR A 157 -9.22 6.27 -2.64
N GLU A 158 -8.44 7.29 -3.01
CA GLU A 158 -8.98 8.58 -3.44
C GLU A 158 -9.28 8.55 -4.95
N PRO A 159 -10.55 8.57 -5.37
CA PRO A 159 -10.87 8.61 -6.79
C PRO A 159 -10.35 9.91 -7.38
N ASP A 160 -9.53 9.79 -8.42
CA ASP A 160 -9.03 10.93 -9.19
C ASP A 160 -10.21 11.59 -9.92
N MET A 161 -10.76 12.63 -9.29
CA MET A 161 -11.94 13.34 -9.76
C MET A 161 -11.68 14.07 -11.09
N GLU A 162 -10.42 14.40 -11.40
CA GLU A 162 -10.06 14.99 -12.69
C GLU A 162 -10.13 13.94 -13.80
N LEU A 163 -9.64 12.73 -13.52
CA LEU A 163 -9.70 11.60 -14.46
C LEU A 163 -11.14 11.13 -14.70
N LEU A 164 -11.98 11.11 -13.66
CA LEU A 164 -13.42 10.82 -13.78
C LEU A 164 -14.16 11.88 -14.60
N ALA A 165 -13.85 13.17 -14.41
CA ALA A 165 -14.47 14.26 -15.18
C ALA A 165 -14.11 14.20 -16.67
N VAL A 166 -12.88 13.80 -17.00
CA VAL A 166 -12.45 13.60 -18.39
C VAL A 166 -13.16 12.38 -19.02
N LEU A 167 -13.35 11.31 -18.26
CA LEU A 167 -14.02 10.09 -18.73
C LEU A 167 -15.52 10.31 -18.95
N GLU A 168 -16.19 11.03 -18.05
CA GLU A 168 -17.58 11.46 -18.24
C GLU A 168 -17.74 12.42 -19.42
N GLY A 169 -16.78 13.34 -19.61
CA GLY A 169 -16.76 14.27 -20.74
C GLY A 169 -16.60 13.61 -22.11
N LEU A 170 -15.97 12.43 -22.17
CA LEU A 170 -15.80 11.63 -23.39
C LEU A 170 -17.03 10.78 -23.77
N THR A 171 -18.03 10.70 -22.90
CA THR A 171 -19.29 9.96 -23.16
C THR A 171 -20.45 10.81 -23.67
N LYS A 172 -20.20 12.06 -24.09
CA LYS A 172 -21.15 12.93 -24.81
C LYS A 172 -20.72 13.16 -26.25
#